data_AF-A0A7J3J5Y3-F1
#
_entry.id   AF-A0A7J3J5Y3-F1
#
_cell.length_a   1.000
_cell.length_b   1.000
_cell.length_c   1.000
_cell.angle_alpha   90.00
_cell.angle_beta   90.00
_cell.angle_gamma   90.00
#
_symmetry.space_group_name_H-M   'P 1'
#
loop_
_entity.id
_entity.type
_entity.pdbx_description
1 polymer ?
#
loop_
_entity_poly.entity_id
_entity_poly.type
_entity_poly.pdbx_seq_one_letter_code
_entity_poly.pdbx_strand_id
1 'polypeptide(L)' 'MTSQDVPYWRYEEAYKAIHSALSGLMAPPVGKRITKFTFTWNADGTVSTIKAFMGDELLFTLTFSWNADGTLRGVART' A
#
# COMPACT_ATOMS: atom_id res chain seq x y z
N MET A 1 -13.28 -2.39 -19.69
CA MET A 1 -12.25 -2.74 -18.70
C MET A 1 -12.67 -4.05 -18.06
N THR A 2 -11.88 -5.11 -18.23
CA THR A 2 -12.18 -6.45 -17.72
C THR A 2 -11.55 -6.57 -16.33
N SER A 3 -12.37 -6.65 -15.28
CA SER A 3 -11.92 -7.04 -13.94
C SER A 3 -11.66 -8.54 -13.93
N GLN A 4 -10.55 -8.98 -13.33
CA GLN A 4 -10.22 -10.40 -13.20
C GLN A 4 -10.21 -10.78 -11.72
N ASP A 5 -11.18 -11.61 -11.33
CA ASP A 5 -11.25 -12.17 -9.99
C ASP A 5 -10.28 -13.35 -9.90
N VAL A 6 -9.25 -13.22 -9.04
CA VAL A 6 -8.29 -14.30 -8.77
C VAL A 6 -8.71 -14.99 -7.47
N PRO A 7 -9.08 -16.28 -7.50
CA PRO A 7 -9.46 -17.01 -6.30
C PRO A 7 -8.30 -17.10 -5.29
N TYR A 8 -8.59 -16.90 -4.01
CA TYR A 8 -7.59 -16.88 -2.92
C TYR A 8 -6.71 -18.14 -2.82
N TRP A 9 -7.20 -19.30 -3.29
CA TRP A 9 -6.42 -20.56 -3.36
C TRP A 9 -5.27 -20.52 -4.37
N ARG A 10 -5.24 -19.52 -5.26
CA ARG A 10 -4.07 -19.18 -6.10
C ARG A 10 -3.24 -18.11 -5.41
N TYR A 11 -2.84 -18.41 -4.18
CA TYR A 11 -2.13 -17.50 -3.27
C TYR A 11 -0.92 -16.82 -3.94
N GLU A 12 -0.16 -17.52 -4.80
CA GLU A 12 0.95 -16.92 -5.54
C GLU A 12 0.54 -15.84 -6.54
N GLU A 13 -0.55 -16.03 -7.28
CA GLU A 13 -1.03 -15.07 -8.29
C GLU A 13 -1.62 -13.84 -7.60
N ALA A 14 -2.40 -14.05 -6.54
CA ALA A 14 -2.92 -12.97 -5.69
C ALA A 14 -1.78 -12.20 -5.00
N TYR A 15 -0.79 -12.91 -4.44
CA TYR A 15 0.38 -12.30 -3.80
C TYR A 15 1.23 -11.51 -4.80
N LYS A 16 1.47 -12.04 -6.01
CA LYS A 16 2.20 -11.33 -7.07
C LYS A 16 1.46 -10.07 -7.52
N ALA A 17 0.14 -10.14 -7.69
CA ALA A 17 -0.67 -8.98 -8.08
C ALA A 17 -0.64 -7.89 -6.98
N ILE A 18 -0.82 -8.27 -5.72
CA ILE A 18 -0.76 -7.36 -4.57
C ILE A 18 0.63 -6.76 -4.44
N HIS A 19 1.68 -7.58 -4.50
CA HIS A 19 3.07 -7.12 -4.39
C HIS A 19 3.46 -6.18 -5.53
N SER A 20 3.03 -6.47 -6.77
CA SER A 20 3.26 -5.62 -7.93
C SER A 20 2.53 -4.27 -7.81
N ALA A 21 1.25 -4.29 -7.42
CA ALA A 21 0.46 -3.08 -7.22
C ALA A 21 1.04 -2.18 -6.11
N LEU A 22 1.43 -2.78 -4.98
CA LEU A 22 2.05 -2.06 -3.87
C LEU A 22 3.45 -1.55 -4.23
N SER A 23 4.24 -2.30 -5.01
CA SER A 23 5.56 -1.85 -5.47
C SER A 23 5.46 -0.61 -6.37
N GLY A 24 4.45 -0.54 -7.25
CA GLY A 24 4.18 0.65 -8.05
C GLY A 24 3.82 1.86 -7.19
N LEU A 25 2.98 1.66 -6.16
CA LEU A 25 2.61 2.72 -5.22
C LEU A 25 3.77 3.18 -4.34
N MET A 26 4.69 2.28 -3.99
CA MET A 26 5.86 2.57 -3.15
C MET A 26 7.07 3.12 -3.93
N ALA A 27 6.98 3.27 -5.25
CA ALA A 27 8.07 3.84 -6.03
C ALA A 27 8.31 5.31 -5.63
N PRO A 28 9.54 5.67 -5.19
CA PRO A 28 9.88 7.07 -4.96
C PRO A 28 9.85 7.86 -6.27
N PRO A 29 9.63 9.18 -6.21
CA PRO A 29 9.79 10.05 -7.38
C PRO A 29 11.17 9.89 -8.02
N VAL A 30 11.28 10.16 -9.33
CA VAL A 30 12.56 10.03 -10.07
C VAL A 30 13.66 10.84 -9.39
N GLY A 31 14.81 10.20 -9.16
CA GLY A 31 15.96 10.82 -8.50
C GLY A 31 15.87 10.93 -6.98
N LYS A 32 14.77 10.48 -6.36
CA LYS A 32 14.61 10.41 -4.90
C LYS A 32 14.77 8.96 -4.43
N ARG A 33 15.16 8.80 -3.16
CA ARG A 33 15.24 7.49 -2.49
C ARG A 33 14.49 7.54 -1.17
N ILE A 34 13.80 6.45 -0.84
CA ILE A 34 13.17 6.34 0.48
C ILE A 34 14.25 5.96 1.49
N THR A 35 14.35 6.71 2.58
CA THR A 35 15.28 6.44 3.69
C THR A 35 14.57 6.15 4.99
N LYS A 36 13.28 6.46 5.10
CA LYS A 36 12.49 6.32 6.33
C LYS A 36 11.02 6.10 5.98
N PHE A 37 10.36 5.25 6.76
CA PHE A 37 8.91 5.10 6.76
C PHE A 37 8.34 5.44 8.14
N THR A 38 7.13 5.98 8.16
CA THR A 38 6.34 6.14 9.38
C THR A 38 4.98 5.50 9.18
N PHE A 39 4.60 4.62 10.11
CA PHE A 39 3.35 3.89 10.09
C PHE A 39 2.41 4.48 11.12
N THR A 40 1.14 4.63 10.74
CA THR A 40 0.05 4.90 11.68
C THR A 40 -0.93 3.74 11.60
N TRP A 41 -1.43 3.29 12.73
CA TRP A 41 -2.34 2.15 12.85
C TRP A 41 -3.73 2.62 13.29
N ASN A 42 -4.77 1.95 12.82
CA ASN A 42 -6.12 2.09 13.35
C ASN A 42 -6.23 1.35 14.70
N ALA A 43 -7.30 1.61 15.45
CA ALA A 43 -7.52 0.99 16.77
C ALA A 43 -7.67 -0.54 16.71
N ASP A 44 -8.10 -1.08 15.57
CA ASP A 44 -8.23 -2.51 15.30
C ASP A 44 -6.91 -3.19 14.89
N GLY A 45 -5.80 -2.43 14.84
CA GLY A 45 -4.48 -2.93 14.48
C GLY A 45 -4.21 -2.98 12.97
N THR A 46 -5.17 -2.61 12.12
CA THR A 46 -4.93 -2.46 10.67
C THR A 46 -4.09 -1.20 10.39
N VAL A 47 -3.31 -1.21 9.30
CA VAL A 47 -2.51 -0.01 8.95
C VAL A 47 -3.43 1.09 8.43
N SER A 48 -3.29 2.30 8.94
CA SER A 48 -4.05 3.47 8.52
C SER A 48 -3.30 4.24 7.43
N THR A 49 -2.03 4.59 7.72
CA THR A 49 -1.19 5.32 6.77
C THR A 49 0.25 4.84 6.80
N ILE A 50 0.93 4.94 5.66
CA ILE A 50 2.37 4.82 5.51
C ILE A 50 2.90 6.10 4.88
N LYS A 51 3.77 6.81 5.57
CA LYS A 51 4.49 7.98 5.05
C LYS A 51 5.91 7.57 4.67
N ALA A 52 6.32 7.87 3.45
CA ALA A 52 7.66 7.60 2.94
C ALA A 52 8.48 8.89 2.86
N PHE A 53 9.72 8.89 3.35
CA PHE A 53 10.56 10.07 3.43
C PHE A 53 11.95 9.86 2.79
N MET A 54 12.58 10.95 2.36
CA MET A 54 14.01 11.06 2.10
C MET A 54 14.62 12.04 3.10
N GLY A 55 15.36 11.52 4.09
CA GLY A 55 15.71 12.29 5.27
C GLY A 55 14.45 12.74 6.01
N ASP A 56 14.22 14.05 6.02
CA ASP A 56 13.03 14.69 6.61
C ASP A 56 12.01 15.17 5.57
N GLU A 57 12.31 15.03 4.27
CA GLU A 57 11.38 15.34 3.18
C GLU A 57 10.35 14.23 3.03
N LEU A 58 9.05 14.55 3.14
CA LEU A 58 7.96 13.62 2.82
C LEU A 58 7.88 13.44 1.30
N LEU A 59 8.05 12.21 0.81
CA LEU A 59 7.95 11.87 -0.61
C LEU A 59 6.52 11.54 -1.03
N PHE A 60 5.79 10.81 -0.20
CA PHE A 60 4.38 10.47 -0.40
C PHE A 60 3.77 9.84 0.86
N THR A 61 2.45 9.83 0.91
CA THR A 61 1.64 9.10 1.88
C THR A 61 0.77 8.08 1.17
N LEU A 62 0.77 6.83 1.65
CA LEU A 62 -0.24 5.84 1.33
C LEU A 62 -1.29 5.83 2.42
N THR A 63 -2.55 5.94 2.04
CA THR A 63 -3.71 5.85 2.93
C THR A 63 -4.47 4.59 2.61
N PHE A 64 -4.75 3.79 3.64
CA PHE A 64 -5.41 2.50 3.51
C PHE A 64 -6.86 2.63 3.99
N SER A 65 -7.78 2.08 3.20
CA SER A 65 -9.19 1.99 3.55
C SER A 65 -9.56 0.52 3.70
N TRP A 66 -10.23 0.19 4.80
CA TRP A 66 -10.63 -1.17 5.14
C TRP A 66 -12.15 -1.29 5.13
N ASN A 67 -12.64 -2.49 4.82
CA ASN A 67 -14.02 -2.86 5.04
C ASN A 67 -14.24 -3.26 6.51
N ALA A 68 -15.50 -3.33 6.94
CA ALA A 68 -15.84 -3.70 8.31
C ALA A 68 -15.44 -5.14 8.68
N ASP A 69 -15.26 -6.02 7.68
CA ASP A 69 -14.80 -7.40 7.86
C ASP A 69 -13.27 -7.53 7.94
N GLY A 70 -12.53 -6.41 7.93
CA GLY A 70 -11.08 -6.39 7.98
C GLY A 70 -10.38 -6.61 6.65
N THR A 71 -11.11 -6.75 5.54
CA THR A 71 -10.52 -6.85 4.20
C THR A 71 -10.10 -5.48 3.67
N LEU A 72 -9.00 -5.43 2.92
CA LEU A 72 -8.50 -4.18 2.33
C LEU A 72 -9.43 -3.75 1.20
N ARG A 73 -10.03 -2.56 1.33
CA ARG A 73 -10.90 -1.96 0.32
C ARG A 73 -10.11 -1.20 -0.74
N GLY A 74 -9.04 -0.52 -0.35
CA GLY A 74 -8.22 0.24 -1.28
C GLY A 74 -7.04 0.95 -0.64
N VAL A 75 -6.12 1.38 -1.51
CA VAL A 75 -4.94 2.18 -1.14
C VAL A 75 -4.89 3.39 -2.05
N ALA A 76 -4.79 4.58 -1.45
CA ALA A 76 -4.63 5.84 -2.17
C ALA A 76 -3.25 6.43 -1.87
N ARG A 77 -2.61 7.01 -2.89
CA ARG A 77 -1.34 7.72 -2.75
C ARG A 77 -1.57 9.22 -2.93
N THR A 78 -0.97 10.01 -2.03
CA THR A 78 -0.92 11.48 -2.08
C THR A 78 0.49 11.98 -1.85
#